data_AF-A0A6P7FKM7-F1
#
_entry.id   AF-A0A6P7FKM7-F1
#
_cell.length_a   1.000
_cell.length_b   1.000
_cell.length_c   1.000
_cell.angle_alpha   90.00
_cell.angle_beta   90.00
_cell.angle_gamma   90.00
#
_symmetry.space_group_name_H-M   'P 1'
#
loop_
_entity.id
_entity.type
_entity.pdbx_description
1 polymer ?
#
loop_
_entity_poly.entity_id
_entity_poly.type
_entity_poly.pdbx_seq_one_letter_code
_entity_poly.pdbx_strand_id
1 'polypeptide(L)'
;MKLLLIFAFLMFAIVEIYTDEPCGQNEIWGGCYDACCNPEPSCEIRIPIACGIVCPIPCRPNCVCKPGYFRKRWNGPCVSSC
;
A
#
# COMPACT_ATOMS: atom_id res chain seq x y z
N MET A 1 33.35 -24.07 10.98
CA MET A 1 33.18 -22.59 10.91
C MET A 1 32.67 -22.12 9.54
N LYS A 2 33.23 -22.59 8.42
CA LYS A 2 32.76 -22.23 7.06
C LYS A 2 31.28 -22.52 6.80
N LEU A 3 30.75 -23.65 7.27
CA LEU A 3 29.34 -24.01 7.11
C LEU A 3 28.40 -23.04 7.85
N LEU A 4 28.78 -22.61 9.07
CA LEU A 4 28.01 -21.63 9.85
C LEU A 4 27.97 -20.25 9.17
N LEU A 5 29.08 -19.84 8.54
CA LEU A 5 29.13 -18.60 7.77
C LEU A 5 28.20 -18.66 6.56
N ILE A 6 28.19 -19.78 5.83
CA ILE A 6 27.29 -19.98 4.67
C ILE A 6 25.82 -19.92 5.10
N PHE A 7 25.46 -20.60 6.20
CA PHE A 7 24.10 -20.52 6.75
C PHE A 7 23.72 -19.10 7.17
N ALA A 8 24.63 -18.35 7.80
CA ALA A 8 24.38 -16.97 8.18
C ALA A 8 24.13 -16.08 6.94
N PHE A 9 24.92 -16.23 5.87
CA PHE A 9 24.72 -15.50 4.62
C PHE A 9 23.40 -15.86 3.93
N LEU A 10 23.04 -17.15 3.89
CA LEU A 10 21.77 -17.59 3.30
C LEU A 10 20.58 -17.03 4.08
N MET A 11 20.63 -17.06 5.42
CA MET A 11 19.58 -16.47 6.25
C MET A 11 19.47 -14.95 6.02
N PHE A 12 20.59 -14.24 5.94
CA PHE A 12 20.60 -12.79 5.68
C PHE A 12 19.99 -12.46 4.31
N ALA A 13 20.37 -13.22 3.27
CA ALA A 13 19.83 -13.05 1.92
C ALA A 13 18.31 -13.34 1.86
N ILE A 14 17.82 -14.33 2.60
CA ILE A 14 16.38 -14.64 2.68
C ILE A 14 15.62 -13.50 3.38
N VAL A 15 16.19 -12.88 4.41
CA VAL A 15 15.55 -11.77 5.14
C VAL A 15 15.35 -10.54 4.24
N GLU A 16 16.31 -10.23 3.36
CA GLU A 16 16.18 -9.13 2.39
C GLU A 16 15.06 -9.36 1.36
N ILE A 17 14.75 -10.62 1.04
CA ILE A 17 13.69 -10.98 0.10
C ILE A 17 12.30 -10.91 0.77
N TYR A 18 12.25 -11.07 2.10
CA TYR A 18 11.01 -11.10 2.87
C TYR A 18 10.51 -9.74 3.36
N THR A 19 11.17 -8.64 3.01
CA THR A 19 10.61 -7.31 3.24
C THR A 19 9.56 -7.04 2.16
N ASP A 20 8.38 -7.64 2.34
CA ASP A 20 7.16 -7.23 1.65
C ASP A 20 7.00 -5.74 1.97
N GLU A 21 7.27 -4.84 1.01
CA GLU A 21 6.79 -3.47 1.15
C GLU A 21 5.29 -3.61 1.39
N PRO A 22 4.72 -3.05 2.48
CA PRO A 22 3.33 -3.29 2.85
C PRO A 22 2.33 -2.80 1.78
N CYS A 23 2.83 -2.10 0.78
CA CYS A 23 2.10 -1.46 -0.29
C CYS A 23 2.79 -1.73 -1.63
N GLY A 24 2.00 -1.76 -2.71
CA GLY A 24 2.50 -2.04 -4.05
C GLY A 24 3.25 -0.88 -4.69
N GLN A 25 3.59 -1.05 -5.96
CA GLN A 25 4.31 -0.04 -6.73
C GLN A 25 3.51 1.28 -6.80
N ASN A 26 4.20 2.39 -6.51
CA ASN A 26 3.65 3.74 -6.43
C ASN A 26 2.60 3.95 -5.33
N GLU A 27 2.58 3.08 -4.32
CA GLU A 27 1.76 3.23 -3.13
C GLU A 27 2.62 3.58 -1.92
N ILE A 28 1.97 4.13 -0.90
CA ILE A 28 2.52 4.36 0.42
C ILE A 28 1.50 3.90 1.46
N TRP A 29 1.99 3.58 2.65
CA TRP A 29 1.11 3.31 3.78
C TRP A 29 0.26 4.54 4.09
N GLY A 30 -1.05 4.42 3.88
CA GLY A 30 -2.01 5.51 4.14
C GLY A 30 -2.57 5.48 5.56
N GLY A 31 -2.40 4.37 6.29
CA GLY A 31 -2.97 4.20 7.61
C GLY A 31 -4.21 3.31 7.59
N CYS A 32 -5.10 3.54 8.55
CA CYS A 32 -6.33 2.77 8.69
C CYS A 32 -7.52 3.62 8.21
N TYR A 33 -8.19 3.19 7.15
CA TYR A 33 -9.38 3.87 6.62
C TYR A 33 -10.58 2.93 6.67
N ASP A 34 -11.75 3.48 6.96
CA ASP A 34 -13.00 2.77 6.82
C ASP A 34 -13.41 2.65 5.34
N ALA A 35 -14.33 1.74 5.04
CA ALA A 35 -14.79 1.51 3.67
C ALA A 35 -15.78 2.58 3.16
N CYS A 36 -16.17 3.55 3.99
CA CYS A 36 -17.10 4.60 3.61
C CYS A 36 -16.39 5.81 2.98
N CYS A 37 -15.07 5.90 3.12
CA CYS A 37 -14.27 6.95 2.50
C CYS A 37 -13.30 6.41 1.45
N ASN A 38 -12.79 7.33 0.63
CA ASN A 38 -11.71 7.06 -0.29
C ASN A 38 -10.76 8.25 -0.22
N PRO A 39 -9.60 8.13 0.44
CA PRO A 39 -8.70 9.25 0.71
C PRO A 39 -7.91 9.73 -0.53
N GLU A 40 -7.96 8.99 -1.64
CA GLU A 40 -7.14 9.26 -2.82
C GLU A 40 -7.97 9.38 -4.12
N PRO A 41 -7.48 10.13 -5.12
CA PRO A 41 -8.14 10.20 -6.41
C PRO A 41 -7.92 8.92 -7.23
N SER A 42 -8.93 8.56 -8.02
CA SER A 42 -8.88 7.48 -9.00
C SER A 42 -9.14 8.02 -10.41
N CYS A 43 -8.95 7.17 -11.42
CA CYS A 43 -9.26 7.53 -12.80
C CYS A 43 -10.75 7.71 -13.06
N GLU A 44 -11.60 7.07 -12.25
CA GLU A 44 -13.05 7.17 -12.31
C GLU A 44 -13.58 8.31 -11.41
N ILE A 45 -12.90 8.57 -10.28
CA ILE A 45 -13.31 9.52 -9.25
C ILE A 45 -12.14 10.45 -8.91
N ARG A 46 -12.15 11.66 -9.49
CA ARG A 46 -11.08 12.65 -9.26
C ARG A 46 -11.15 13.34 -7.90
N ILE A 47 -12.34 13.41 -7.30
CA ILE A 47 -12.56 14.04 -5.99
C ILE A 47 -12.74 12.93 -4.94
N PRO A 48 -11.74 12.67 -4.09
CA PRO A 48 -11.83 11.67 -3.03
C PRO A 48 -12.96 11.97 -2.02
N ILE A 49 -13.48 10.91 -1.40
CA ILE A 49 -14.47 11.01 -0.32
C ILE A 49 -13.69 11.16 0.99
N ALA A 50 -13.89 12.29 1.69
CA ALA A 50 -13.20 12.55 2.94
C ALA A 50 -13.52 11.50 4.02
N CYS A 51 -12.51 11.09 4.78
CA CYS A 51 -12.66 10.23 5.95
C CYS A 51 -13.02 11.09 7.18
N GLY A 52 -13.77 10.51 8.14
CA GLY A 52 -14.23 11.22 9.36
C GLY A 52 -15.75 11.41 9.45
N ILE A 53 -16.50 10.95 8.45
CA ILE A 53 -17.93 10.66 8.58
C ILE A 53 -18.14 9.42 9.44
N VAL A 54 -19.27 9.34 10.14
CA VAL A 54 -19.64 8.15 10.93
C VAL A 54 -19.80 6.97 9.98
N CYS A 55 -18.79 6.11 9.93
CA CYS A 55 -18.85 4.85 9.21
C CYS A 55 -19.08 3.71 10.20
N PRO A 56 -20.13 2.88 10.03
CA PRO A 56 -20.39 1.74 10.90
C PRO A 56 -19.37 0.60 10.70
N ILE A 57 -18.49 0.73 9.70
CA ILE A 57 -17.50 -0.28 9.34
C ILE A 57 -16.17 0.06 10.04
N PRO A 58 -15.53 -0.92 10.72
CA PRO A 58 -14.23 -0.69 11.33
C PRO A 58 -13.19 -0.33 10.26
N CYS A 59 -12.25 0.56 10.62
CA CYS A 59 -11.16 0.89 9.73
C CYS A 59 -10.30 -0.35 9.43
N ARG A 60 -9.68 -0.38 8.25
CA ARG A 60 -8.71 -1.41 7.88
C ARG A 60 -7.40 -0.77 7.40
N PRO A 61 -6.25 -1.42 7.67
CA PRO A 61 -4.99 -1.18 6.98
C PRO A 61 -5.18 -0.94 5.49
N ASN A 62 -4.66 0.17 4.98
CA ASN A 62 -4.78 0.48 3.56
C ASN A 62 -3.56 1.24 3.02
N CYS A 63 -3.30 1.02 1.74
CA CYS A 63 -2.28 1.68 0.96
C CYS A 63 -2.93 2.70 0.03
N VAL A 64 -2.29 3.85 -0.10
CA VAL A 64 -2.77 4.95 -0.96
C VAL A 64 -1.72 5.28 -2.00
N CYS A 65 -2.14 5.77 -3.16
CA CYS A 65 -1.26 6.24 -4.21
C CYS A 65 -0.39 7.38 -3.70
N LYS A 66 0.88 7.36 -4.12
CA LYS A 66 1.80 8.48 -3.91
C LYS A 66 1.21 9.77 -4.48
N PRO A 67 1.55 10.95 -3.93
CA PRO A 67 1.16 12.22 -4.52
C PRO A 67 1.49 12.29 -6.02
N GLY A 68 0.51 12.71 -6.83
CA GLY A 68 0.64 12.76 -8.30
C GLY A 68 0.30 11.47 -9.04
N TYR A 69 -0.02 10.38 -8.34
CA TYR A 69 -0.54 9.14 -8.92
C TYR A 69 -2.05 9.00 -8.67
N PHE A 70 -2.70 8.23 -9.53
CA PHE A 70 -4.13 7.96 -9.51
C PHE A 70 -4.37 6.47 -9.50
N ARG A 71 -5.36 6.03 -8.72
CA ARG A 71 -5.75 4.63 -8.72
C ARG A 71 -6.51 4.32 -10.01
N LYS A 72 -6.03 3.35 -10.80
CA LYS A 72 -6.63 3.05 -12.11
C LYS A 72 -8.09 2.57 -12.01
N ARG A 73 -8.38 1.74 -11.00
CA ARG A 73 -9.69 1.18 -10.64
C ARG A 73 -9.64 0.77 -9.17
N TRP A 74 -10.77 0.50 -8.52
CA TRP A 74 -10.77 -0.04 -7.14
C TRP A 74 -9.81 -1.24 -6.98
N ASN A 75 -8.95 -1.21 -5.96
CA ASN A 75 -7.86 -2.18 -5.73
C ASN A 75 -6.91 -2.40 -6.92
N GLY A 76 -6.87 -1.48 -7.87
CA GLY A 76 -5.97 -1.48 -9.01
C GLY A 76 -4.66 -0.73 -8.72
N PRO A 77 -3.72 -0.76 -9.68
CA PRO A 77 -2.43 -0.10 -9.53
C PRO A 77 -2.55 1.43 -9.55
N CYS A 78 -1.56 2.08 -8.95
CA CYS A 78 -1.37 3.53 -9.01
C CYS A 78 -0.58 3.91 -10.28
N VAL A 79 -1.18 4.76 -11.12
CA VAL A 79 -0.64 5.21 -12.41
C VAL A 79 -0.44 6.73 -12.41
N SER A 80 0.56 7.23 -13.14
CA SER A 80 0.84 8.67 -13.25
C SER A 80 -0.15 9.41 -14.15
N SER A 81 -0.91 8.70 -14.98
CA SER A 81 -1.92 9.26 -15.86
C SER A 81 -3.12 8.32 -16.00
N CYS A 82 -4.30 8.93 -16.00
CA CYS A 82 -5.55 8.38 -16.48
C CYS A 82 -5.80 9.02 -17.86
#